data_AF-A0A3N4M3W1-F1
#
_entry.id   AF-A0A3N4M3W1-F1
#
_cell.length_a   1.000
_cell.length_b   1.000
_cell.length_c   1.000
_cell.angle_alpha   90.00
_cell.angle_beta   90.00
_cell.angle_gamma   90.00
#
_symmetry.space_group_name_H-M   'P 1'
#
loop_
_entity.id
_entity.type
_entity.pdbx_description
1 polymer ?
#
loop_
_entity_poly.entity_id
_entity_poly.type
_entity_poly.pdbx_seq_one_letter_code
_entity_poly.pdbx_strand_id
1 'polypeptide(L)'
;MWVNDSILKWPIMDVLDLLILDQTNFTLKQSAPLLIPQAIPYERRTFAAELQSGKVKLDKTRQWLADARDHKYATAMDRNSEGLNLDTNLPTAEAIYNQGLLSLVISLDELKPQDVLEPFHLDIERLIGYRDTVRKIIISSAIILTVKNLLRRDVRQSWKPLKDKVVALMDKNYKIDATELITYIQETTALPPAVQTHIKSAVAKICNFAPPGYCPKAYIQ
;
A
#
# COMPACT_ATOMS: atom_id res chain seq x y z
N MET A 1 26.41 32.75 47.86
CA MET A 1 25.75 31.43 47.69
C MET A 1 24.78 31.57 46.53
N TRP A 2 25.31 31.50 45.30
CA TRP A 2 24.53 31.68 44.08
C TRP A 2 23.92 30.32 43.72
N VAL A 3 22.66 30.13 44.12
CA VAL A 3 21.88 29.00 43.62
C VAL A 3 21.51 29.34 42.19
N ASN A 4 21.83 28.41 41.30
CA ASN A 4 21.80 28.54 39.86
C ASN A 4 20.33 28.58 39.37
N ASP A 5 19.74 29.77 39.27
CA ASP A 5 18.36 30.03 38.79
C ASP A 5 18.11 29.61 37.33
N SER A 6 19.14 29.13 36.64
CA SER A 6 19.07 28.68 35.25
C SER A 6 18.57 27.24 35.09
N ILE A 7 18.46 26.46 36.18
CA ILE A 7 18.18 25.01 36.11
C ILE A 7 16.67 24.68 36.08
N LEU A 8 15.79 25.58 36.54
CA LEU A 8 14.35 25.28 36.67
C LEU A 8 13.45 25.86 35.57
N LYS A 9 13.99 26.58 34.59
CA LYS A 9 13.19 27.30 33.58
C LYS A 9 12.84 26.47 32.35
N TRP A 10 13.62 25.44 32.06
CA TRP A 10 13.43 24.53 30.92
C TRP A 10 12.28 23.51 31.11
N PRO A 11 12.11 22.84 32.28
CA PRO A 11 11.12 21.77 32.43
C PRO A 11 9.66 22.25 32.31
N ILE A 12 9.39 23.50 32.68
CA ILE A 12 8.01 24.04 32.69
C ILE A 12 7.57 24.44 31.28
N MET A 13 8.47 25.02 30.47
CA MET A 13 8.15 25.36 29.09
C MET A 13 7.95 24.09 28.25
N ASP A 14 8.80 23.08 28.45
CA ASP A 14 8.67 21.79 27.76
C ASP A 14 7.35 21.08 28.10
N VAL A 15 6.91 21.14 29.37
CA VAL A 15 5.62 20.59 29.81
C VAL A 15 4.44 21.39 29.26
N LEU A 16 4.56 22.73 29.20
CA LEU A 16 3.53 23.58 28.63
C LEU A 16 3.38 23.35 27.13
N ASP A 17 4.48 23.20 26.39
CA ASP A 17 4.48 22.88 24.96
C ASP A 17 3.84 21.51 24.71
N LEU A 18 4.13 20.51 25.56
CA LEU A 18 3.47 19.20 25.50
C LEU A 18 1.95 19.31 25.76
N LEU A 19 1.54 20.15 26.72
CA LEU A 19 0.12 20.37 27.02
C LEU A 19 -0.61 21.07 25.87
N ILE A 20 0.03 22.06 25.23
CA ILE A 20 -0.50 22.72 24.04
C ILE A 20 -0.59 21.72 22.88
N LEU A 21 0.40 20.85 22.71
CA LEU A 21 0.36 19.79 21.71
C LEU A 21 -0.77 18.80 21.97
N ASP A 22 -1.03 18.42 23.22
CA ASP A 22 -2.16 17.54 23.54
C ASP A 22 -3.51 18.24 23.32
N GLN A 23 -3.62 19.53 23.69
CA GLN A 23 -4.83 20.32 23.45
C GLN A 23 -5.14 20.50 21.96
N THR A 24 -4.11 20.74 21.13
CA THR A 24 -4.26 20.82 19.67
C THR A 24 -4.64 19.47 19.09
N ASN A 25 -4.00 18.38 19.51
CA ASN A 25 -4.38 17.03 19.12
C ASN A 25 -5.82 16.68 19.51
N PHE A 26 -6.27 17.08 20.70
CA PHE A 26 -7.64 16.89 21.15
C PHE A 26 -8.64 17.65 20.28
N THR A 27 -8.36 18.93 19.98
CA THR A 27 -9.22 19.78 19.14
C THR A 27 -9.27 19.27 17.70
N LEU A 28 -8.15 18.78 17.17
CA LEU A 28 -8.10 18.11 15.87
C LEU A 28 -8.94 16.83 15.87
N LYS A 29 -8.81 15.98 16.89
CA LYS A 29 -9.63 14.76 17.02
C LYS A 29 -11.13 15.08 17.13
N GLN A 30 -11.49 16.14 17.84
CA GLN A 30 -12.88 16.57 18.00
C GLN A 30 -13.47 17.12 16.69
N SER A 31 -12.68 17.82 15.88
CA SER A 31 -13.11 18.41 14.60
C SER A 31 -13.02 17.44 13.42
N ALA A 32 -12.18 16.41 13.49
CA ALA A 32 -12.03 15.37 12.47
C ALA A 32 -13.36 14.79 11.91
N PRO A 33 -14.36 14.39 12.71
CA PRO A 33 -15.62 13.86 12.18
C PRO A 33 -16.41 14.86 11.33
N LEU A 34 -16.21 16.17 11.53
CA LEU A 34 -16.83 17.22 10.72
C LEU A 34 -16.02 17.52 9.45
N LEU A 35 -14.68 17.38 9.53
CA LEU A 35 -13.76 17.68 8.43
C LEU A 35 -13.69 16.55 7.40
N ILE A 36 -13.69 15.29 7.82
CA ILE A 36 -13.54 14.12 6.93
C ILE A 36 -14.61 14.08 5.82
N PRO A 37 -15.92 14.31 6.11
CA PRO A 37 -16.94 14.34 5.05
C PRO A 37 -16.76 15.50 4.07
N GLN A 38 -16.18 16.62 4.53
CA GLN A 38 -15.94 17.81 3.72
C GLN A 38 -14.62 17.75 2.94
N ALA A 39 -13.77 16.75 3.19
CA ALA A 39 -12.49 16.58 2.49
C ALA A 39 -12.70 16.37 0.98
N ILE A 40 -13.59 15.46 0.59
CA ILE A 40 -13.88 15.14 -0.82
C ILE A 40 -14.35 16.38 -1.62
N PRO A 41 -15.37 17.15 -1.18
CA PRO A 41 -15.78 18.34 -1.91
C PRO A 41 -14.70 19.44 -1.90
N TYR A 42 -13.91 19.55 -0.83
CA TYR A 42 -12.80 20.48 -0.76
C TYR A 42 -11.69 20.15 -1.77
N GLU A 43 -11.27 18.88 -1.85
CA GLU A 43 -10.31 18.36 -2.83
C GLU A 43 -10.76 18.66 -4.25
N ARG A 44 -12.02 18.33 -4.57
CA ARG A 44 -12.61 18.59 -5.90
C ARG A 44 -12.59 20.07 -6.27
N ARG A 45 -12.97 20.95 -5.33
CA ARG A 45 -13.01 22.39 -5.57
C ARG A 45 -11.60 22.96 -5.76
N THR A 46 -10.66 22.52 -4.93
CA THR A 46 -9.26 22.97 -4.98
C THR A 46 -8.62 22.54 -6.30
N PHE A 47 -8.78 21.27 -6.68
CA PHE A 47 -8.30 20.75 -7.95
C PHE A 47 -8.93 21.48 -9.16
N ALA A 48 -10.24 21.75 -9.14
CA ALA A 48 -10.90 22.49 -10.20
C ALA A 48 -10.36 23.92 -10.33
N ALA A 49 -10.10 24.60 -9.22
CA ALA A 49 -9.49 25.94 -9.22
C ALA A 49 -8.04 25.90 -9.75
N GLU A 50 -7.26 24.90 -9.35
CA GLU A 50 -5.89 24.71 -9.83
C GLU A 50 -5.83 24.42 -11.33
N LEU A 51 -6.77 23.60 -11.83
CA LEU A 51 -6.93 23.30 -13.24
C LEU A 51 -7.28 24.55 -14.05
N GLN A 52 -8.21 25.38 -13.56
CA GLN A 52 -8.57 26.66 -14.21
C GLN A 52 -7.41 27.65 -14.23
N SER A 53 -6.61 27.68 -13.16
CA SER A 53 -5.43 28.54 -13.07
C SER A 53 -4.24 28.06 -13.92
N GLY A 54 -4.33 26.87 -14.52
CA GLY A 54 -3.26 26.27 -15.32
C GLY A 54 -2.04 25.82 -14.52
N LYS A 55 -2.12 25.82 -13.18
CA LYS A 55 -1.05 25.32 -12.29
C LYS A 55 -0.84 23.81 -12.43
N VAL A 56 -1.93 23.08 -12.67
CA VAL A 56 -1.94 21.63 -12.83
C VAL A 56 -2.24 21.29 -14.28
N LYS A 57 -1.36 20.49 -14.91
CA LYS A 57 -1.57 19.92 -16.24
C LYS A 57 -2.11 18.49 -16.10
N LEU A 58 -2.77 17.95 -17.12
CA LEU A 58 -3.35 16.60 -17.11
C LEU A 58 -2.53 15.60 -17.95
N ASP A 59 -1.25 15.87 -18.14
CA ASP A 59 -0.40 15.13 -19.07
C ASP A 59 -0.20 13.68 -18.59
N LYS A 60 0.10 13.48 -17.30
CA LYS A 60 0.30 12.12 -16.74
C LYS A 60 -1.02 11.36 -16.67
N THR A 61 -2.09 12.04 -16.27
CA THR A 61 -3.44 11.44 -16.24
C THR A 61 -3.87 10.98 -17.64
N ARG A 62 -3.57 11.76 -18.68
CA ARG A 62 -3.89 11.41 -20.06
C ARG A 62 -3.07 10.21 -20.54
N GLN A 63 -1.78 10.17 -20.22
CA GLN A 63 -0.92 9.03 -20.55
C GLN A 63 -1.40 7.76 -19.84
N TRP A 64 -1.66 7.84 -18.54
CA TRP A 64 -2.17 6.71 -17.75
C TRP A 64 -3.51 6.16 -18.28
N LEU A 65 -4.44 7.04 -18.67
CA LEU A 65 -5.70 6.61 -19.30
C LEU A 65 -5.49 6.00 -20.69
N ALA A 66 -4.52 6.49 -21.47
CA ALA A 66 -4.17 5.89 -22.76
C ALA A 66 -3.61 4.48 -22.57
N ASP A 67 -2.71 4.28 -21.60
CA ASP A 67 -2.15 2.96 -21.29
C ASP A 67 -3.24 1.98 -20.81
N ALA A 68 -4.16 2.44 -19.94
CA ALA A 68 -5.28 1.63 -19.46
C ALA A 68 -6.25 1.25 -20.59
N ARG A 69 -6.50 2.19 -21.52
CA ARG A 69 -7.28 1.95 -22.73
C ARG A 69 -6.61 0.86 -23.55
N ASP A 70 -5.35 1.04 -23.91
CA ASP A 70 -4.64 0.14 -24.82
C ASP A 70 -4.55 -1.27 -24.22
N HIS A 71 -4.33 -1.40 -22.91
CA HIS A 71 -4.40 -2.69 -22.22
C HIS A 71 -5.78 -3.36 -22.34
N LYS A 72 -6.88 -2.60 -22.18
CA LYS A 72 -8.24 -3.15 -22.32
C LYS A 72 -8.56 -3.56 -23.74
N TYR A 73 -8.16 -2.76 -24.73
CA TYR A 73 -8.33 -3.12 -26.13
C TYR A 73 -7.52 -4.36 -26.49
N ALA A 74 -6.26 -4.48 -26.05
CA ALA A 74 -5.46 -5.68 -26.24
C ALA A 74 -6.14 -6.92 -25.62
N THR A 75 -6.64 -6.80 -24.38
CA THR A 75 -7.36 -7.90 -23.71
C THR A 75 -8.65 -8.29 -24.45
N ALA A 76 -9.38 -7.31 -25.01
CA ALA A 76 -10.59 -7.55 -25.77
C ALA A 76 -10.29 -8.23 -27.11
N MET A 77 -9.20 -7.83 -27.78
CA MET A 77 -8.72 -8.46 -29.01
C MET A 77 -8.29 -9.92 -28.77
N ASP A 78 -7.53 -10.19 -27.70
CA ASP A 78 -7.09 -11.55 -27.36
C ASP A 78 -8.27 -12.50 -27.07
N ARG A 79 -9.36 -11.97 -26.50
CA ARG A 79 -10.58 -12.75 -26.24
C ARG A 79 -11.42 -12.98 -27.48
N ASN A 80 -11.22 -12.22 -28.55
CA ASN A 80 -11.97 -12.34 -29.79
C ASN A 80 -11.31 -13.35 -30.74
N SER A 81 -11.30 -14.63 -30.36
CA SER A 81 -10.75 -15.71 -31.20
C SER A 81 -11.51 -15.90 -32.51
N GLU A 82 -12.75 -15.43 -32.59
CA GLU A 82 -13.63 -15.59 -33.75
C GLU A 82 -13.58 -14.40 -34.73
N GLY A 83 -12.85 -13.32 -34.40
CA GLY A 83 -12.67 -12.16 -35.30
C GLY A 83 -13.94 -11.36 -35.57
N LEU A 84 -15.02 -11.60 -34.83
CA LEU A 84 -16.29 -10.90 -34.99
C LEU A 84 -16.24 -9.58 -34.23
N ASN A 85 -16.28 -8.46 -34.96
CA ASN A 85 -16.34 -7.11 -34.39
C ASN A 85 -17.78 -6.76 -34.00
N LEU A 86 -18.26 -7.33 -32.90
CA LEU A 86 -19.52 -6.87 -32.29
C LEU A 86 -19.25 -5.66 -31.38
N ASP A 87 -20.17 -4.70 -31.37
CA ASP A 87 -20.10 -3.53 -30.49
C ASP A 87 -20.04 -3.93 -29.00
N THR A 88 -20.59 -5.09 -28.65
CA THR A 88 -20.50 -5.69 -27.30
C THR A 88 -19.07 -6.01 -26.87
N ASN A 89 -18.14 -6.22 -27.81
CA ASN A 89 -16.74 -6.53 -27.52
C ASN A 89 -15.89 -5.26 -27.29
N LEU A 90 -16.43 -4.07 -27.54
CA LEU A 90 -15.72 -2.82 -27.30
C LEU A 90 -15.73 -2.47 -25.81
N PRO A 91 -14.57 -2.12 -25.22
CA PRO A 91 -14.52 -1.75 -23.81
C PRO A 91 -15.19 -0.40 -23.56
N THR A 92 -16.16 -0.38 -22.64
CA THR A 92 -16.82 0.85 -22.16
C THR A 92 -15.82 1.79 -21.47
N ALA A 93 -16.08 3.09 -21.52
CA ALA A 93 -15.27 4.10 -20.83
C ALA A 93 -15.11 3.81 -19.31
N GLU A 94 -16.16 3.32 -18.66
CA GLU A 94 -16.12 2.89 -17.26
C GLU A 94 -15.13 1.73 -17.03
N ALA A 95 -15.10 0.76 -17.95
CA ALA A 95 -14.20 -0.39 -17.86
C ALA A 95 -12.72 0.02 -18.01
N ILE A 96 -12.45 1.03 -18.84
CA ILE A 96 -11.11 1.62 -19.01
C ILE A 96 -10.70 2.37 -17.75
N TYR A 97 -11.59 3.19 -17.19
CA TYR A 97 -11.33 3.91 -15.95
C TYR A 97 -11.05 2.97 -14.78
N ASN A 98 -11.88 1.94 -14.61
CA ASN A 98 -11.70 0.92 -13.58
C ASN A 98 -10.37 0.16 -13.76
N GLN A 99 -9.97 -0.14 -15.01
CA GLN A 99 -8.66 -0.74 -15.27
C GLN A 99 -7.51 0.16 -14.85
N GLY A 100 -7.59 1.45 -15.17
CA GLY A 100 -6.58 2.41 -14.76
C GLY A 100 -6.45 2.43 -13.25
N LEU A 101 -7.56 2.49 -12.53
CA LEU A 101 -7.57 2.55 -11.06
C LEU A 101 -7.00 1.26 -10.46
N LEU A 102 -7.36 0.09 -11.00
CA LEU A 102 -6.81 -1.19 -10.58
C LEU A 102 -5.31 -1.26 -10.83
N SER A 103 -4.84 -0.83 -12.01
CA SER A 103 -3.41 -0.76 -12.32
C SER A 103 -2.68 0.13 -11.31
N LEU A 104 -3.27 1.28 -10.97
CA LEU A 104 -2.71 2.21 -9.99
C LEU A 104 -2.61 1.59 -8.59
N VAL A 105 -3.57 0.76 -8.15
CA VAL A 105 -3.55 0.20 -6.78
C VAL A 105 -2.78 -1.12 -6.67
N ILE A 106 -2.78 -1.95 -7.73
CA ILE A 106 -2.18 -3.29 -7.72
C ILE A 106 -0.67 -3.26 -8.01
N SER A 107 -0.15 -2.17 -8.58
CA SER A 107 1.27 -2.00 -8.83
C SER A 107 2.10 -2.21 -7.55
N LEU A 108 3.04 -3.17 -7.60
CA LEU A 108 3.94 -3.49 -6.49
C LEU A 108 5.16 -2.56 -6.39
N ASP A 109 5.29 -1.63 -7.34
CA ASP A 109 6.36 -0.66 -7.40
C ASP A 109 6.20 0.44 -6.36
N GLU A 110 7.34 1.01 -5.95
CA GLU A 110 7.38 2.13 -5.03
C GLU A 110 6.72 3.36 -5.67
N LEU A 111 5.68 3.90 -5.02
CA LEU A 111 5.05 5.13 -5.47
C LEU A 111 5.93 6.32 -5.08
N LYS A 112 6.68 6.86 -6.03
CA LYS A 112 7.39 8.12 -5.80
C LYS A 112 6.39 9.29 -5.89
N PRO A 113 6.53 10.33 -5.06
CA PRO A 113 5.62 11.49 -5.10
C PRO A 113 5.53 12.15 -6.49
N GLN A 114 6.63 12.09 -7.26
CA GLN A 114 6.69 12.61 -8.62
C GLN A 114 5.89 11.79 -9.66
N ASP A 115 5.61 10.52 -9.37
CA ASP A 115 4.91 9.60 -10.29
C ASP A 115 3.39 9.56 -10.01
N VAL A 116 2.93 10.32 -9.01
CA VAL A 116 1.53 10.45 -8.67
C VAL A 116 0.80 11.24 -9.75
N LEU A 117 -0.39 10.76 -10.12
CA LEU A 117 -1.24 11.44 -11.09
C LEU A 117 -1.77 12.73 -10.48
N GLU A 118 -1.99 13.72 -11.33
CA GLU A 118 -2.37 15.07 -10.91
C GLU A 118 -3.62 15.13 -10.01
N PRO A 119 -4.70 14.37 -10.28
CA PRO A 119 -5.88 14.33 -9.42
C PRO A 119 -5.64 13.75 -8.02
N PHE A 120 -4.62 12.90 -7.84
CA PHE A 120 -4.35 12.19 -6.58
C PHE A 120 -3.32 12.88 -5.69
N HIS A 121 -2.84 14.08 -6.03
CA HIS A 121 -1.80 14.76 -5.24
C HIS A 121 -2.26 15.06 -3.81
N LEU A 122 -3.52 15.45 -3.61
CA LEU A 122 -4.06 15.72 -2.27
C LEU A 122 -4.41 14.44 -1.49
N ASP A 123 -4.52 13.30 -2.18
CA ASP A 123 -4.96 11.99 -1.65
C ASP A 123 -3.83 10.94 -1.60
N ILE A 124 -2.58 11.38 -1.73
CA ILE A 124 -1.42 10.49 -1.84
C ILE A 124 -1.30 9.53 -0.65
N GLU A 125 -1.56 9.99 0.56
CA GLU A 125 -1.46 9.17 1.78
C GLU A 125 -2.45 8.00 1.77
N ARG A 126 -3.70 8.25 1.35
CA ARG A 126 -4.72 7.21 1.21
C ARG A 126 -4.33 6.20 0.14
N LEU A 127 -3.80 6.69 -0.99
CA LEU A 127 -3.35 5.82 -2.09
C LEU A 127 -2.19 4.91 -1.67
N ILE A 128 -1.23 5.44 -0.91
CA ILE A 128 -0.12 4.66 -0.34
C ILE A 128 -0.68 3.58 0.60
N GLY A 129 -1.62 3.92 1.48
CA GLY A 129 -2.25 2.97 2.39
C GLY A 129 -2.98 1.83 1.66
N TYR A 130 -3.68 2.12 0.56
CA TYR A 130 -4.32 1.10 -0.28
C TYR A 130 -3.29 0.19 -0.96
N ARG A 131 -2.23 0.76 -1.54
CA ARG A 131 -1.14 -0.01 -2.15
C ARG A 131 -0.45 -0.92 -1.14
N ASP A 132 -0.16 -0.42 0.06
CA ASP A 132 0.45 -1.22 1.13
C ASP A 132 -0.44 -2.39 1.53
N THR A 133 -1.75 -2.17 1.62
CA THR A 133 -2.71 -3.23 1.94
C THR A 133 -2.74 -4.31 0.84
N VAL A 134 -2.82 -3.91 -0.42
CA VAL A 134 -2.83 -4.85 -1.56
C VAL A 134 -1.52 -5.62 -1.65
N ARG A 135 -0.39 -4.93 -1.50
CA ARG A 135 0.94 -5.53 -1.45
C ARG A 135 1.04 -6.57 -0.32
N LYS A 136 0.57 -6.25 0.89
CA LYS A 136 0.54 -7.20 2.01
C LYS A 136 -0.24 -8.47 1.67
N ILE A 137 -1.40 -8.32 1.01
CA ILE A 137 -2.22 -9.44 0.57
C ILE A 137 -1.49 -10.29 -0.48
N ILE A 138 -0.87 -9.67 -1.49
CA ILE A 138 -0.17 -10.38 -2.58
C ILE A 138 1.03 -11.16 -2.03
N ILE A 139 1.89 -10.52 -1.22
CA ILE A 139 3.10 -11.14 -0.67
C ILE A 139 2.74 -12.28 0.29
N SER A 140 1.81 -12.04 1.23
CA SER A 140 1.38 -13.08 2.16
C SER A 140 0.77 -14.28 1.43
N SER A 141 -0.07 -14.03 0.41
CA SER A 141 -0.66 -15.09 -0.41
C SER A 141 0.39 -15.86 -1.20
N ALA A 142 1.36 -15.18 -1.79
CA ALA A 142 2.46 -15.83 -2.53
C ALA A 142 3.32 -16.71 -1.61
N ILE A 143 3.62 -16.25 -0.40
CA ILE A 143 4.39 -17.03 0.58
C ILE A 143 3.59 -18.24 1.06
N ILE A 144 2.32 -18.07 1.41
CA ILE A 144 1.45 -19.19 1.81
C ILE A 144 1.33 -20.20 0.68
N LEU A 145 1.15 -19.76 -0.56
CA LEU A 145 1.04 -20.63 -1.73
C LEU A 145 2.34 -21.40 -2.00
N THR A 146 3.49 -20.75 -1.92
CA THR A 146 4.80 -21.40 -2.10
C THR A 146 5.08 -22.43 -1.00
N VAL A 147 4.83 -22.07 0.26
CA VAL A 147 4.96 -22.99 1.40
C VAL A 147 4.01 -24.18 1.25
N LYS A 148 2.76 -23.95 0.84
CA LYS A 148 1.77 -25.02 0.59
C LYS A 148 2.21 -25.96 -0.54
N ASN A 149 2.70 -25.41 -1.65
CA ASN A 149 3.19 -26.21 -2.78
C ASN A 149 4.42 -27.04 -2.42
N LEU A 150 5.32 -26.52 -1.58
CA LEU A 150 6.54 -27.22 -1.16
C LEU A 150 6.28 -28.31 -0.13
N LEU A 151 5.36 -28.09 0.81
CA LEU A 151 5.05 -29.06 1.86
C LEU A 151 4.19 -30.22 1.36
N ARG A 152 3.53 -30.10 0.20
CA ARG A 152 2.60 -31.09 -0.37
C ARG A 152 1.67 -31.71 0.69
N ARG A 153 1.28 -30.90 1.68
CA ARG A 153 0.58 -31.35 2.88
C ARG A 153 -0.87 -31.69 2.55
N ASP A 154 -1.41 -32.61 3.33
CA ASP A 154 -2.79 -33.11 3.20
C ASP A 154 -3.79 -31.94 3.22
N VAL A 155 -4.72 -31.94 2.26
CA VAL A 155 -5.70 -30.85 2.03
C VAL A 155 -6.54 -30.57 3.27
N ARG A 156 -6.66 -31.57 4.16
CA ARG A 156 -7.50 -31.57 5.36
C ARG A 156 -6.89 -30.83 6.56
N GLN A 157 -5.58 -30.59 6.58
CA GLN A 157 -4.98 -29.90 7.72
C GLN A 157 -5.20 -28.38 7.64
N SER A 158 -5.61 -27.75 8.74
CA SER A 158 -5.93 -26.31 8.79
C SER A 158 -4.69 -25.45 8.50
N TRP A 159 -4.79 -24.57 7.50
CA TRP A 159 -3.76 -23.59 7.14
C TRP A 159 -4.02 -22.19 7.75
N LYS A 160 -5.13 -22.03 8.47
CA LYS A 160 -5.50 -20.77 9.13
C LYS A 160 -4.41 -20.26 10.09
N PRO A 161 -3.81 -21.09 10.96
CA PRO A 161 -2.77 -20.63 11.89
C PRO A 161 -1.52 -20.08 11.17
N LEU A 162 -1.12 -20.73 10.06
CA LEU A 162 0.01 -20.26 9.27
C LEU A 162 -0.30 -18.93 8.59
N LYS A 163 -1.50 -18.79 8.03
CA LYS A 163 -1.95 -17.52 7.44
C LYS A 163 -1.89 -16.40 8.47
N ASP A 164 -2.48 -16.61 9.65
CA ASP A 164 -2.57 -15.58 10.69
C ASP A 164 -1.17 -15.19 11.18
N LYS A 165 -0.24 -16.15 11.28
CA LYS A 165 1.17 -15.88 11.59
C LYS A 165 1.86 -15.07 10.50
N VAL A 166 1.70 -15.42 9.23
CA VAL A 166 2.33 -14.69 8.10
C VAL A 166 1.82 -13.25 8.03
N VAL A 167 0.51 -13.05 8.22
CA VAL A 167 -0.09 -11.70 8.28
C VAL A 167 0.48 -10.92 9.47
N ALA A 168 0.54 -11.53 10.66
CA ALA A 168 1.12 -10.88 11.83
C ALA A 168 2.61 -10.52 11.66
N LEU A 169 3.38 -11.32 10.92
CA LEU A 169 4.77 -11.01 10.58
C LEU A 169 4.87 -9.81 9.62
N MET A 170 3.97 -9.72 8.63
CA MET A 170 3.88 -8.57 7.70
C MET A 170 3.40 -7.28 8.37
N ASP A 171 2.62 -7.38 9.45
CA ASP A 171 2.18 -6.21 10.20
C ASP A 171 3.26 -5.67 11.14
N LYS A 172 4.14 -6.54 11.64
CA LYS A 172 5.30 -6.14 12.46
C LYS A 172 6.43 -5.56 11.62
N ASN A 173 6.79 -6.27 10.55
CA ASN A 173 7.93 -5.94 9.72
C ASN A 173 7.51 -5.81 8.25
N TYR A 174 8.07 -4.80 7.58
CA TYR A 174 7.84 -4.57 6.16
C TYR A 174 8.36 -5.72 5.28
N LYS A 175 9.42 -6.40 5.74
CA LYS A 175 9.99 -7.61 5.13
C LYS A 175 9.81 -8.77 6.10
N ILE A 176 9.37 -9.92 5.60
CA ILE A 176 9.29 -11.13 6.41
C ILE A 176 10.70 -11.72 6.54
N ASP A 177 11.12 -11.94 7.79
CA ASP A 177 12.29 -12.74 8.08
C ASP A 177 11.97 -14.21 7.83
N ALA A 178 12.54 -14.75 6.75
CA ALA A 178 12.32 -16.14 6.33
C ALA A 178 12.72 -17.15 7.43
N THR A 179 13.61 -16.77 8.34
CA THR A 179 14.02 -17.57 9.50
C THR A 179 12.90 -17.73 10.51
N GLU A 180 12.18 -16.67 10.87
CA GLU A 180 11.05 -16.72 11.82
C GLU A 180 9.88 -17.53 11.28
N LEU A 181 9.66 -17.48 9.96
CA LEU A 181 8.66 -18.30 9.31
C LEU A 181 9.05 -19.79 9.39
N ILE A 182 10.32 -20.12 9.16
CA ILE A 182 10.79 -21.50 9.17
C ILE A 182 10.79 -22.09 10.58
N THR A 183 11.16 -21.33 11.61
CA THR A 183 11.07 -21.79 13.00
C THR A 183 9.63 -22.14 13.37
N TYR A 184 8.66 -21.29 12.99
CA TYR A 184 7.24 -21.59 13.22
C TYR A 184 6.75 -22.84 12.46
N ILE A 185 7.21 -23.03 11.22
CA ILE A 185 6.84 -24.23 10.45
C ILE A 185 7.52 -25.48 11.06
N GLN A 186 8.73 -25.37 11.60
CA GLN A 186 9.43 -26.45 12.30
C GLN A 186 8.74 -26.87 13.61
N GLU A 187 8.23 -25.90 14.37
CA GLU A 187 7.44 -26.16 15.59
C GLU A 187 6.16 -26.96 15.29
N THR A 188 5.64 -26.83 14.07
CA THR A 188 4.40 -27.50 13.65
C THR A 188 4.62 -28.76 12.81
N THR A 189 5.81 -28.96 12.24
CA THR A 189 6.13 -30.11 11.37
C THR A 189 7.64 -30.31 11.26
N ALA A 190 8.12 -31.56 11.24
CA ALA A 190 9.52 -31.85 10.92
C ALA A 190 9.80 -31.54 9.42
N LEU A 191 10.63 -30.54 9.13
CA LEU A 191 11.03 -30.21 7.75
C LEU A 191 12.43 -30.74 7.41
N PRO A 192 12.60 -31.42 6.26
CA PRO A 192 13.92 -31.70 5.71
C PRO A 192 14.71 -30.40 5.43
N PRO A 193 16.06 -30.41 5.59
CA PRO A 193 16.88 -29.21 5.42
C PRO A 193 16.83 -28.65 3.99
N ALA A 194 16.64 -29.49 2.98
CA ALA A 194 16.47 -29.06 1.59
C ALA A 194 15.24 -28.14 1.41
N VAL A 195 14.10 -28.51 2.00
CA VAL A 195 12.85 -27.73 1.91
C VAL A 195 13.00 -26.38 2.59
N GLN A 196 13.75 -26.32 3.70
CA GLN A 196 14.03 -25.06 4.40
C GLN A 196 14.83 -24.10 3.52
N THR A 197 15.86 -24.58 2.82
CA THR A 197 16.66 -23.76 1.88
C THR A 197 15.80 -23.24 0.73
N HIS A 198 14.90 -24.07 0.19
CA HIS A 198 13.96 -23.66 -0.84
C HIS A 198 12.98 -22.58 -0.35
N ILE A 199 12.42 -22.73 0.84
CA ILE A 199 11.53 -21.71 1.44
C ILE A 199 12.31 -20.40 1.66
N LYS A 200 13.53 -20.43 2.20
CA LYS A 200 14.35 -19.22 2.37
C LYS A 200 14.58 -18.49 1.05
N SER A 201 14.98 -19.23 0.02
CA SER A 201 15.22 -18.65 -1.31
C SER A 201 13.93 -18.10 -1.93
N ALA A 202 12.81 -18.80 -1.81
CA ALA A 202 11.52 -18.36 -2.34
C ALA A 202 11.02 -17.09 -1.64
N VAL A 203 11.05 -17.05 -0.31
CA VAL A 203 10.65 -15.87 0.47
C VAL A 203 11.54 -14.68 0.15
N ALA A 204 12.87 -14.87 0.07
CA ALA A 204 13.79 -13.81 -0.33
C ALA A 204 13.47 -13.26 -1.72
N LYS A 205 13.19 -14.12 -2.70
CA LYS A 205 12.79 -13.70 -4.05
C LYS A 205 11.48 -12.92 -4.06
N ILE A 206 10.45 -13.39 -3.33
CA ILE A 206 9.14 -12.72 -3.25
C ILE A 206 9.27 -11.36 -2.57
N CYS A 207 10.02 -11.28 -1.47
CA CYS A 207 10.24 -10.01 -0.77
C CYS A 207 11.10 -9.03 -1.58
N ASN A 208 12.00 -9.51 -2.44
CA ASN A 208 12.79 -8.65 -3.32
C ASN A 208 12.00 -8.18 -4.56
N PHE A 209 11.05 -8.98 -5.04
CA PHE A 209 10.16 -8.59 -6.14
C PHE A 209 9.29 -7.38 -5.79
N ALA A 210 9.05 -7.16 -4.51
CA ALA A 210 8.25 -6.07 -4.01
C ALA A 210 9.17 -5.17 -3.14
N PRO A 211 9.80 -4.11 -3.69
CA PRO A 211 10.69 -3.23 -2.92
C PRO A 211 9.92 -2.48 -1.83
N PRO A 212 10.58 -1.96 -0.78
CA PRO A 212 9.88 -1.18 0.22
C PRO A 212 9.20 0.07 -0.32
N GLY A 213 7.87 -0.04 -0.40
CA GLY A 213 6.91 1.04 -0.46
C GLY A 213 7.27 2.11 0.57
N TYR A 214 7.24 3.33 0.06
CA TYR A 214 7.51 4.58 0.73
C TYR A 214 7.05 4.59 2.20
N CYS A 215 7.97 4.81 3.13
CA CYS A 215 7.67 4.96 4.54
C CYS A 215 7.36 6.44 4.84
N PRO A 216 6.12 6.80 5.24
CA PRO A 216 5.77 8.21 5.51
C PRO A 216 6.53 8.83 6.69
N LYS A 217 7.23 8.02 7.50
CA LYS A 217 7.93 8.47 8.72
C LYS A 217 9.20 9.28 8.46
N ALA A 218 9.61 9.50 7.21
CA ALA A 218 10.81 10.27 6.87
C ALA A 218 10.61 11.80 6.85
N TYR A 219 9.38 12.31 7.03
CA TYR A 219 9.08 13.75 6.97
C TYR A 219 8.87 14.45 8.32
N ILE A 220 9.20 13.79 9.43
CA ILE A 220 9.28 14.44 10.75
C ILE A 220 10.74 14.41 11.21
N GLN A 221 11.56 15.25 10.58
CA GLN A 221 12.82 15.75 11.11
C GLN A 221 12.91 17.24 10.84
#